data_AF-A0A448HHE0-F1
#
_entry.id   AF-A0A448HHE0-F1
#
_cell.length_a   1.000
_cell.length_b   1.000
_cell.length_c   1.000
_cell.angle_alpha   90.00
_cell.angle_beta   90.00
_cell.angle_gamma   90.00
#
_symmetry.space_group_name_H-M   'P 1'
#
loop_
_entity.id
_entity.type
_entity.pdbx_description
1 polymer ?
#
loop_
_entity_poly.entity_id
_entity_poly.type
_entity_poly.pdbx_seq_one_letter_code
_entity_poly.pdbx_strand_id
1 'polypeptide(L)'
;MSDPDAVADAFAVTAVVRDARTDTSSTDAQARASQWCVPSLAVTEGAELERPDGEWTAMQEHEAYDVVDEIDRTIDDPVPDTTTAYRMRTVTTHAEAEDGWRGQTRTTQLWITLEQSPEGAWQVSAVTSRVEEGEPA
;
A
#
# COMPACT_ATOMS: atom_id res chain seq x y z
N MET A 1 -20.85 -2.59 -8.86
CA MET A 1 -19.87 -3.64 -8.51
C MET A 1 -18.50 -3.06 -8.79
N SER A 2 -17.59 -3.09 -7.83
CA SER A 2 -16.24 -2.57 -8.02
C SER A 2 -15.48 -3.47 -8.97
N ASP A 3 -14.74 -2.87 -9.91
CA ASP A 3 -13.85 -3.56 -10.84
C ASP A 3 -12.54 -4.00 -10.13
N PRO A 4 -11.90 -5.12 -10.50
CA PRO A 4 -10.67 -5.58 -9.84
C PRO A 4 -9.54 -4.53 -9.87
N ASP A 5 -9.47 -3.70 -10.90
CA ASP A 5 -8.47 -2.63 -10.98
C ASP A 5 -8.72 -1.54 -9.93
N ALA A 6 -9.98 -1.20 -9.67
CA ALA A 6 -10.35 -0.23 -8.64
C ALA A 6 -10.05 -0.76 -7.22
N VAL A 7 -10.27 -2.05 -6.97
CA VAL A 7 -9.94 -2.68 -5.69
C VAL A 7 -8.43 -2.77 -5.52
N ALA A 8 -7.68 -3.13 -6.56
CA ALA A 8 -6.23 -3.18 -6.53
C ALA A 8 -5.61 -1.80 -6.24
N ASP A 9 -6.12 -0.73 -6.88
CA ASP A 9 -5.66 0.64 -6.64
C ASP A 9 -5.95 1.09 -5.21
N ALA A 10 -7.19 0.87 -4.73
CA ALA A 10 -7.59 1.26 -3.39
C ALA A 10 -6.77 0.52 -2.31
N PHE A 11 -6.56 -0.79 -2.49
CA PHE A 11 -5.70 -1.58 -1.62
C PHE A 11 -4.25 -1.09 -1.66
N ALA A 12 -3.67 -0.91 -2.85
CA ALA A 12 -2.27 -0.51 -3.04
C ALA A 12 -1.97 0.82 -2.35
N VAL A 13 -2.82 1.84 -2.55
CA VAL A 13 -2.65 3.14 -1.89
C VAL A 13 -2.79 3.02 -0.38
N THR A 14 -3.86 2.36 0.10
CA THR A 14 -4.12 2.24 1.53
C THR A 14 -2.99 1.50 2.25
N ALA A 15 -2.41 0.47 1.62
CA ALA A 15 -1.38 -0.37 2.22
C ALA A 15 -0.02 0.32 2.35
N VAL A 16 0.25 1.37 1.58
CA VAL A 16 1.58 2.03 1.53
C VAL A 16 1.60 3.41 2.13
N VAL A 17 0.47 4.13 2.12
CA VAL A 17 0.36 5.49 2.66
C VAL A 17 0.27 5.45 4.18
N ARG A 18 1.31 5.95 4.85
CA ARG A 18 1.38 6.11 6.29
C ARG A 18 1.02 7.54 6.68
N ASP A 19 0.39 7.71 7.83
CA ASP A 19 0.06 9.02 8.38
C ASP A 19 0.43 9.05 9.85
N ALA A 20 1.53 9.71 10.21
CA ALA A 20 2.03 9.75 11.58
C ALA A 20 1.13 10.55 12.54
N ARG A 21 0.11 11.25 12.02
CA ARG A 21 -0.89 11.95 12.83
C ARG A 21 -1.98 11.02 13.35
N THR A 22 -2.21 9.89 12.68
CA THR A 22 -3.26 8.92 13.02
C THR A 22 -2.75 7.52 13.33
N ASP A 23 -1.60 7.16 12.76
CA ASP A 23 -1.04 5.83 12.85
C ASP A 23 -0.14 5.75 14.07
N THR A 24 -0.31 4.69 14.84
CA THR A 24 0.51 4.38 16.00
C THR A 24 1.78 3.62 15.63
N SER A 25 1.79 2.97 14.46
CA SER A 25 2.94 2.27 13.90
C SER A 25 3.00 2.41 12.38
N SER A 26 4.19 2.17 11.80
CA SER A 26 4.37 2.13 10.35
C SER A 26 3.57 1.01 9.66
N THR A 27 3.08 0.02 10.43
CA THR A 27 2.31 -1.12 9.92
C THR A 27 0.80 -0.87 9.89
N ASP A 28 0.32 0.21 10.53
CA ASP A 28 -1.11 0.52 10.62
C ASP A 28 -1.74 0.77 9.24
N ALA A 29 -0.96 1.26 8.26
CA ALA A 29 -1.36 1.38 6.86
C ALA A 29 -1.80 0.03 6.27
N GLN A 30 -1.04 -1.03 6.52
CA GLN A 30 -1.39 -2.38 6.05
C GLN A 30 -2.63 -2.91 6.77
N ALA A 31 -2.78 -2.61 8.07
CA ALA A 31 -3.98 -2.96 8.82
C ALA A 31 -5.23 -2.27 8.25
N ARG A 32 -5.15 -0.98 7.87
CA ARG A 32 -6.26 -0.28 7.19
C ARG A 32 -6.62 -0.90 5.84
N ALA A 33 -5.63 -1.40 5.11
CA ALA A 33 -5.85 -2.01 3.80
C ALA A 33 -6.63 -3.33 3.89
N SER A 34 -6.67 -3.98 5.07
CA SER A 34 -7.39 -5.25 5.28
C SER A 34 -8.89 -5.20 4.95
N GLN A 35 -9.50 -4.00 4.93
CA GLN A 35 -10.90 -3.83 4.52
C GLN A 35 -11.17 -4.29 3.07
N TRP A 36 -10.13 -4.35 2.24
CA TRP A 36 -10.20 -4.81 0.83
C TRP A 36 -9.85 -6.29 0.67
N CYS A 37 -9.44 -6.96 1.75
CA CYS A 37 -8.97 -8.35 1.72
C CYS A 37 -10.12 -9.35 1.94
N VAL A 38 -9.91 -10.58 1.50
CA VAL A 38 -10.71 -11.71 1.97
C VAL A 38 -10.49 -11.90 3.48
N PRO A 39 -11.49 -12.31 4.27
CA PRO A 39 -11.35 -12.42 5.73
C PRO A 39 -10.24 -13.37 6.20
N SER A 40 -9.90 -14.38 5.38
CA SER A 40 -8.83 -15.35 5.67
C SER A 40 -7.44 -14.82 5.37
N LEU A 41 -7.32 -13.77 4.55
CA LEU A 41 -6.10 -13.00 4.40
C LEU A 41 -6.07 -12.05 5.59
N ALA A 42 -5.80 -12.61 6.78
CA ALA A 42 -5.15 -11.83 7.81
C ALA A 42 -3.90 -11.31 7.12
N VAL A 43 -3.86 -10.00 6.84
CA VAL A 43 -2.63 -9.31 6.48
C VAL A 43 -1.66 -9.76 7.56
N THR A 44 -0.75 -10.67 7.20
CA THR A 44 0.26 -11.17 8.13
C THR A 44 0.82 -9.90 8.70
N GLU A 45 0.60 -9.64 9.99
CA GLU A 45 1.15 -8.48 10.68
C GLU A 45 2.60 -8.50 10.27
N GLY A 46 2.94 -7.60 9.34
CA GLY A 46 4.17 -7.70 8.60
C GLY A 46 5.17 -7.40 9.67
N ALA A 47 5.77 -8.45 10.24
CA ALA A 47 6.68 -8.37 11.38
C ALA A 47 7.50 -7.14 11.13
N GLU A 48 7.40 -6.14 12.02
CA GLU A 48 8.01 -4.83 11.84
C GLU A 48 9.43 -5.10 11.37
N LEU A 49 9.63 -5.00 10.05
CA LEU A 49 10.92 -5.27 9.47
C LEU A 49 11.68 -4.10 10.07
N GLU A 50 12.64 -4.39 10.95
CA GLU A 50 13.68 -3.45 11.38
C GLU A 50 14.24 -2.85 10.08
N ARG A 51 13.60 -1.78 9.63
CA ARG A 51 14.02 -0.93 8.52
C ARG A 51 14.85 0.13 9.21
N PRO A 52 16.00 0.52 8.65
CA PRO A 52 16.94 1.44 9.31
C PRO A 52 16.18 2.60 9.97
N ASP A 53 16.16 2.57 11.30
CA ASP A 53 15.16 3.19 12.17
C ASP A 53 15.30 4.72 12.28
N GLY A 54 14.92 5.45 11.21
CA GLY A 54 14.91 6.90 11.23
C GLY A 54 13.62 7.51 10.67
N GLU A 55 13.15 7.00 9.54
CA GLU A 55 12.12 7.70 8.77
C GLU A 55 10.77 7.76 9.48
N TRP A 56 10.29 6.65 10.05
CA TRP A 56 9.02 6.66 10.78
C TRP A 56 9.08 7.53 12.04
N THR A 57 10.20 7.51 12.74
CA THR A 57 10.43 8.38 13.90
C THR A 57 10.44 9.85 13.48
N ALA A 58 11.14 10.20 12.40
CA ALA A 58 11.16 11.56 11.86
C ALA A 58 9.76 12.00 11.40
N MET A 59 9.00 11.11 10.75
CA MET A 59 7.60 11.40 10.39
C MET A 59 6.75 11.68 11.64
N GLN A 60 6.91 10.93 12.72
CA GLN A 60 6.21 11.20 13.99
C GLN A 60 6.63 12.53 14.61
N GLU A 61 7.93 12.87 14.60
CA GLU A 61 8.44 14.14 15.14
C GLU A 61 7.89 15.35 14.38
N HIS A 62 7.66 15.21 13.08
CA HIS A 62 7.16 16.27 12.20
C HIS A 62 5.64 16.22 11.96
N GLU A 63 4.91 15.28 12.57
CA GLU A 63 3.48 15.03 12.28
C GLU A 63 3.23 14.82 10.77
N ALA A 64 4.17 14.15 10.09
CA ALA A 64 4.20 13.99 8.65
C ALA A 64 3.28 12.87 8.14
N TYR A 65 2.97 12.92 6.86
CA TYR A 65 2.17 11.92 6.16
C TYR A 65 2.70 11.68 4.75
N ASP A 66 2.53 10.45 4.26
CA ASP A 66 2.88 10.11 2.89
C ASP A 66 1.85 10.70 1.91
N VAL A 67 2.34 11.32 0.84
CA VAL A 67 1.58 11.76 -0.33
C VAL A 67 1.91 10.85 -1.50
N VAL A 68 0.90 10.47 -2.27
CA VAL A 68 1.08 9.64 -3.48
C VAL A 68 1.47 10.54 -4.66
N ASP A 69 2.66 10.30 -5.21
CA ASP A 69 3.14 10.96 -6.42
C ASP A 69 2.60 10.27 -7.67
N GLU A 70 2.66 8.95 -7.69
CA GLU A 70 2.32 8.15 -8.86
C GLU A 70 1.80 6.76 -8.48
N ILE A 71 0.86 6.27 -9.29
CA ILE A 71 0.47 4.85 -9.32
C ILE A 71 0.69 4.36 -10.76
N ASP A 72 1.78 3.61 -10.95
CA ASP A 72 2.09 2.97 -12.22
C ASP A 72 1.27 1.68 -12.38
N ARG A 73 0.56 1.62 -13.52
CA ARG A 73 -0.32 0.54 -13.96
C ARG A 73 0.12 -0.03 -15.32
N THR A 74 1.24 0.44 -15.88
CA THR A 74 1.68 0.16 -17.26
C THR A 74 2.28 -1.24 -17.46
N ILE A 75 1.98 -2.14 -16.54
CA ILE A 75 2.50 -3.49 -16.48
C ILE A 75 1.52 -4.39 -17.22
N ASP A 76 2.04 -5.47 -17.82
CA ASP A 76 1.24 -6.46 -18.55
C ASP A 76 0.45 -7.34 -17.56
N ASP A 77 -0.56 -6.72 -16.92
CA ASP A 77 -1.52 -7.42 -16.08
C ASP A 77 -2.32 -8.39 -16.97
N PRO A 78 -2.38 -9.68 -16.61
CA PRO A 78 -3.14 -10.62 -17.40
C PRO A 78 -4.63 -10.24 -17.39
N VAL A 79 -5.30 -10.52 -18.50
CA VAL A 79 -6.75 -10.40 -18.60
C VAL A 79 -7.37 -11.22 -17.44
N PRO A 80 -8.21 -10.60 -16.59
CA PRO A 80 -8.80 -11.30 -15.47
C PRO A 80 -9.67 -12.46 -15.98
N ASP A 81 -9.64 -13.58 -15.27
CA ASP A 81 -10.65 -14.62 -15.44
C ASP A 81 -11.94 -14.20 -14.71
N THR A 82 -13.00 -14.97 -14.86
CA THR A 82 -14.32 -14.71 -14.28
C THR A 82 -14.32 -14.53 -12.76
N THR A 83 -13.39 -15.17 -12.04
CA THR A 83 -13.34 -15.12 -10.56
C THR A 83 -11.97 -14.77 -9.99
N THR A 84 -10.95 -14.56 -10.83
CA THR A 84 -9.57 -14.33 -10.38
C THR A 84 -8.88 -13.28 -11.24
N ALA A 85 -8.20 -12.34 -10.59
CA ALA A 85 -7.41 -11.31 -11.25
C ALA A 85 -6.04 -11.18 -10.60
N TYR A 86 -5.03 -10.87 -11.41
CA TYR A 86 -3.68 -10.53 -10.95
C TYR A 86 -3.39 -9.10 -11.37
N ARG A 87 -2.95 -8.28 -10.42
CA ARG A 87 -2.64 -6.86 -10.64
C ARG A 87 -1.31 -6.51 -10.02
N MET A 88 -0.45 -5.88 -10.81
CA MET A 88 0.77 -5.26 -10.30
C MET A 88 0.56 -3.76 -10.21
N ARG A 89 0.95 -3.18 -9.07
CA ARG A 89 0.91 -1.74 -8.85
C ARG A 89 2.25 -1.29 -8.30
N THR A 90 2.83 -0.27 -8.90
CA THR A 90 3.98 0.41 -8.33
C THR A 90 3.52 1.77 -7.85
N VAL A 91 3.59 2.01 -6.55
CA VAL A 91 3.15 3.26 -5.91
C VAL A 91 4.39 4.01 -5.44
N THR A 92 4.55 5.24 -5.91
CA THR A 92 5.59 6.15 -5.44
C THR A 92 4.96 7.17 -4.50
N THR A 93 5.56 7.31 -3.32
CA THR A 93 5.13 8.26 -2.29
C THR A 93 6.31 9.08 -1.79
N HIS A 94 6.04 10.25 -1.22
CA HIS A 94 7.00 10.97 -0.38
C HIS A 94 6.31 11.43 0.91
N ALA A 95 7.07 11.55 1.99
CA ALA A 95 6.54 12.13 3.21
C ALA A 95 6.66 13.65 3.20
N GLU A 96 5.63 14.35 3.66
CA GLU A 96 5.67 15.79 3.91
C GLU A 96 4.93 16.15 5.20
N ALA A 97 5.23 17.32 5.74
CA ALA A 97 4.59 17.88 6.93
C ALA A 97 4.21 19.34 6.72
N GLU A 98 3.27 19.84 7.53
CA GLU A 98 2.80 21.23 7.46
C GLU A 98 3.89 22.26 7.81
N ASP A 99 4.92 21.85 8.56
CA ASP A 99 6.08 22.67 8.91
C ASP A 99 7.10 22.83 7.76
N GLY A 100 6.84 22.17 6.62
CA GLY A 100 7.69 22.19 5.44
C GLY A 100 8.78 21.12 5.41
N TRP A 101 8.83 20.23 6.41
CA TRP A 101 9.68 19.04 6.36
C TRP A 101 9.28 18.11 5.21
N ARG A 102 10.29 17.50 4.59
CA ARG A 102 10.12 16.47 3.57
C ARG A 102 10.98 15.28 3.91
N GLY A 103 10.36 14.11 3.85
CA GLY A 103 11.03 12.84 4.02
C GLY A 103 11.45 12.21 2.70
N GLN A 104 11.79 10.94 2.79
CA GLN A 104 12.29 10.14 1.69
C GLN A 104 11.17 9.81 0.68
N THR A 105 11.52 9.83 -0.60
CA THR A 105 10.67 9.20 -1.62
C THR A 105 10.79 7.68 -1.53
N ARG A 106 9.66 6.98 -1.52
CA ARG A 106 9.56 5.54 -1.43
C ARG A 106 8.75 5.00 -2.59
N THR A 107 9.28 3.99 -3.27
CA THR A 107 8.58 3.28 -4.32
C THR A 107 8.26 1.87 -3.82
N THR A 108 6.98 1.54 -3.75
CA THR A 108 6.51 0.22 -3.33
C THR A 108 5.84 -0.48 -4.50
N GLN A 109 6.40 -1.61 -4.91
CA GLN A 109 5.81 -2.50 -5.90
C GLN A 109 5.01 -3.59 -5.18
N LEU A 110 3.75 -3.77 -5.58
CA LEU A 110 2.82 -4.76 -5.05
C LEU A 110 2.37 -5.70 -6.16
N TRP A 111 2.42 -7.00 -5.89
CA TRP A 111 1.77 -8.05 -6.68
C TRP A 111 0.54 -8.52 -5.92
N ILE A 112 -0.64 -8.25 -6.48
CA ILE A 112 -1.93 -8.42 -5.84
C ILE A 112 -2.70 -9.51 -6.58
N THR A 113 -3.11 -10.55 -5.85
CA THR A 113 -4.08 -11.53 -6.32
C THR A 113 -5.45 -11.15 -5.76
N LEU A 114 -6.45 -11.07 -6.64
CA LEU A 114 -7.84 -10.81 -6.27
C LEU A 114 -8.71 -12.01 -6.62
N GLU A 115 -9.68 -12.27 -5.75
CA GLU A 115 -10.74 -13.24 -5.95
C GLU A 115 -12.10 -12.54 -5.91
N GLN A 116 -13.01 -12.98 -6.77
CA GLN A 116 -14.38 -12.51 -6.74
C GLN A 116 -15.19 -13.38 -5.79
N SER A 117 -15.87 -12.75 -4.83
CA SER A 117 -16.80 -13.42 -3.94
C SER A 117 -18.01 -13.97 -4.73
N PRO A 118 -18.77 -14.93 -4.18
CA PRO A 118 -20.00 -15.42 -4.81
C PRO A 118 -21.04 -14.32 -5.07
N GLU A 119 -20.96 -13.19 -4.34
CA GLU A 119 -21.83 -12.01 -4.50
C GLU A 119 -21.31 -11.03 -5.57
N GLY A 120 -20.18 -11.36 -6.22
CA GLY A 120 -19.57 -10.59 -7.29
C GLY A 120 -18.66 -9.45 -6.82
N ALA A 121 -18.27 -9.42 -5.54
CA ALA A 121 -17.35 -8.42 -5.00
C ALA A 121 -15.90 -8.89 -5.12
N TRP A 122 -15.01 -8.06 -5.68
CA TRP A 122 -13.58 -8.36 -5.73
C TRP A 122 -12.90 -8.06 -4.40
N GLN A 123 -12.06 -8.99 -3.94
CA GLN A 123 -11.31 -8.89 -2.69
C GLN A 123 -9.88 -9.39 -2.89
N VAL A 124 -8.92 -8.81 -2.18
CA VAL A 124 -7.52 -9.23 -2.22
C VAL A 124 -7.36 -10.54 -1.44
N SER A 125 -6.87 -11.58 -2.11
CA SER A 125 -6.65 -12.91 -1.53
C SER A 125 -5.19 -13.23 -1.26
N ALA A 126 -4.26 -12.54 -1.93
CA ALA A 126 -2.85 -12.58 -1.61
C ALA A 126 -2.14 -11.29 -2.05
N VAL A 127 -1.09 -10.92 -1.33
CA VAL A 127 -0.20 -9.82 -1.70
C VAL A 127 1.24 -10.21 -1.44
N THR A 128 2.13 -9.84 -2.35
CA THR A 128 3.57 -9.74 -2.11
C THR A 128 4.00 -8.32 -2.42
N SER A 129 4.95 -7.77 -1.66
CA SER A 129 5.46 -6.43 -1.91
C SER A 129 6.98 -6.39 -1.91
N ARG A 130 7.52 -5.44 -2.66
CA ARG A 130 8.93 -5.04 -2.67
C ARG A 130 8.99 -3.53 -2.51
N VAL A 131 9.90 -3.08 -1.66
CA VAL A 131 10.08 -1.66 -1.35
C VAL A 131 11.46 -1.24 -1.83
N GLU A 132 11.52 -0.09 -2.49
CA GLU A 132 12.74 0.61 -2.87
C GLU A 132 12.68 2.03 -2.29
N GLU A 133 13.76 2.47 -1.68
CA GLU A 133 13.87 3.76 -0.99
C GLU A 133 14.79 4.67 -1.82
N GLY A 134 14.33 5.88 -2.15
CA GLY A 134 15.09 6.89 -2.92
C GLY A 134 16.04 7.71 -2.04
N GLU A 135 16.87 8.58 -2.62
CA GLU A 135 17.75 9.46 -1.81
C GLU A 135 16.92 10.53 -1.06
N PRO A 136 17.31 10.94 0.17
CA PRO A 136 16.68 12.06 0.87
C PRO A 136 16.89 13.36 0.06
N ALA A 137 15.84 14.19 -0.01
CA ALA A 137 15.86 15.47 -0.70
C ALA A 137 16.70 16.54 0.03
#